data_AF-T0JZ13-F1
#
_entry.id   AF-T0JZ13-F1
#
_cell.length_a   1.000
_cell.length_b   1.000
_cell.length_c   1.000
_cell.angle_alpha   90.00
_cell.angle_beta   90.00
_cell.angle_gamma   90.00
#
_symmetry.space_group_name_H-M   'P 1'
#
loop_
_entity.id
_entity.type
_entity.pdbx_description
1 polymer ?
#
loop_
_entity_poly.entity_id
_entity_poly.type
_entity_poly.pdbx_seq_one_letter_code
_entity_poly.pdbx_strand_id
1 'polypeptide(L)'
;MLFLSLFFSLFFLPSAVFAAWGWTDNGSEYVIDSGSDLVIKVTKCCGDISSLNYKGVEYNGWGGKNSHVESGLGTSTVSITSYSNVMKVSVVHGTLKHWIFVRYGNNNVYLFTNKADDSVSAMRYIVRIKGGIFSHASTESDFYDADSTIIEAQDINVNSAGLTKSKHYQGSNYGRTIDYDYVGRTKSDVGLFMIRSNHEKASGGPFFRSLVRRADPTGEDLYDIYYYNMGHTDPMRTGLQGPSVISFTNGEAPNSNLFARKADWSWFDDLGLDGWVPASGRGYASGVGLANMKSGKTYVVGLSNSNAQYWGTAGSGGAWSITKVIPGTYTLTVYKDELEVATSSVTITAGKGTAVNTITCVDPEDDATIWRIGEWDGTPKGFLNFEDTPVKLTYMHPSDTRISTWNAGNFIVGTHSANRFPGYMWKEVNSGYIIYFKLTTAQLAAGHTVRIGITEGYIGGRPSININSWASALPAATNQASTRSLTVGTWRGNNVKLTYAVPQTAWIQSTSEWQVLTINVISGSSGTKFLSPGVSFDVVELLA
;
A
#
# COMPACT_ATOMS: atom_id res chain seq x y z
N MET A 1 18.91 10.12 71.96
CA MET A 1 17.98 9.70 70.88
C MET A 1 18.31 10.39 69.55
N LEU A 2 19.55 10.26 69.05
CA LEU A 2 19.94 10.87 67.76
C LEU A 2 20.99 10.06 66.99
N PHE A 3 21.34 8.86 67.48
CA PHE A 3 22.29 7.94 66.82
C PHE A 3 21.62 6.68 66.25
N LEU A 4 20.33 6.44 66.55
CA LEU A 4 19.58 5.27 66.06
C LEU A 4 18.72 5.57 64.81
N SER A 5 18.56 6.84 64.42
CA SER A 5 17.77 7.23 63.24
C SER A 5 18.59 7.34 61.94
N LEU A 6 19.92 7.30 62.02
CA LEU A 6 20.79 7.39 60.83
C LEU A 6 21.04 6.03 60.15
N PHE A 7 20.77 4.91 60.83
CA PHE A 7 20.94 3.56 60.27
C PHE A 7 19.73 3.05 59.49
N PHE A 8 18.55 3.69 59.64
CA PHE A 8 17.33 3.31 58.90
C PHE A 8 17.15 4.04 57.55
N SER A 9 17.91 5.10 57.28
CA SER A 9 17.83 5.82 55.99
C SER A 9 18.75 5.26 54.89
N LEU A 10 19.68 4.35 55.23
CA LEU A 10 20.59 3.70 54.27
C LEU A 10 20.00 2.44 53.60
N PHE A 11 18.85 1.95 54.06
CA PHE A 11 18.16 0.78 53.49
C PHE A 11 17.02 1.14 52.50
N PHE A 12 16.81 2.42 52.21
CA PHE A 12 15.89 2.90 51.17
C PHE A 12 16.62 3.64 50.05
N LEU A 13 17.85 3.22 49.72
CA LEU A 13 18.38 3.55 48.40
C LEU A 13 17.50 2.81 47.37
N PRO A 14 16.84 3.50 46.42
CA PRO A 14 16.17 2.81 45.34
C PRO A 14 17.21 1.93 44.66
N SER A 15 17.00 0.61 44.68
CA SER A 15 17.81 -0.32 43.90
C SER A 15 17.75 0.19 42.46
N ALA A 16 18.86 0.71 41.97
CA ALA A 16 19.01 0.98 40.55
C ALA A 16 18.94 -0.38 39.85
N VAL A 17 17.75 -0.76 39.38
CA VAL A 17 17.58 -1.89 38.47
C VAL A 17 18.18 -1.41 37.15
N PHE A 18 19.47 -1.70 36.96
CA PHE A 18 20.08 -1.54 35.65
C PHE A 18 19.37 -2.50 34.69
N ALA A 19 18.88 -1.99 33.56
CA ALA A 19 18.39 -2.83 32.49
C ALA A 19 19.50 -3.82 32.09
N ALA A 20 19.19 -5.12 32.07
CA ALA A 20 20.19 -6.16 31.98
C ALA A 20 20.33 -6.61 30.53
N TRP A 21 21.27 -6.05 29.77
CA TRP A 21 21.57 -6.57 28.43
C TRP A 21 21.96 -8.04 28.49
N GLY A 22 21.16 -8.90 27.87
CA GLY A 22 21.36 -10.34 27.96
C GLY A 22 20.21 -11.14 27.39
N TRP A 23 20.41 -12.45 27.35
CA TRP A 23 19.31 -13.39 27.18
C TRP A 23 19.42 -14.54 28.18
N THR A 24 18.28 -15.15 28.48
CA THR A 24 18.20 -16.39 29.25
C THR A 24 17.33 -17.41 28.52
N ASP A 25 17.62 -18.69 28.72
CA ASP A 25 16.76 -19.80 28.28
C ASP A 25 15.85 -20.19 29.44
N ASN A 26 14.53 -20.07 29.27
CA ASN A 26 13.57 -20.53 30.28
C ASN A 26 13.05 -21.96 30.03
N GLY A 27 13.69 -22.69 29.10
CA GLY A 27 13.30 -24.00 28.63
C GLY A 27 12.53 -23.92 27.31
N SER A 28 11.42 -23.19 27.31
CA SER A 28 10.50 -23.06 26.16
C SER A 28 10.78 -21.84 25.26
N GLU A 29 11.45 -20.82 25.77
CA GLU A 29 11.62 -19.53 25.12
C GLU A 29 13.01 -18.95 25.42
N TYR A 30 13.52 -18.15 24.48
CA TYR A 30 14.60 -17.21 24.75
C TYR A 30 14.00 -15.90 25.27
N VAL A 31 14.35 -15.51 26.49
CA VAL A 31 13.99 -14.21 27.07
C VAL A 31 15.15 -13.25 26.80
N ILE A 32 14.90 -12.16 26.07
CA ILE A 32 15.94 -11.26 25.56
C ILE A 32 15.64 -9.85 26.08
N ASP A 33 16.54 -9.31 26.90
CA ASP A 33 16.47 -7.95 27.41
C ASP A 33 17.37 -7.04 26.57
N SER A 34 16.78 -5.97 26.04
CA SER A 34 17.46 -5.00 25.17
C SER A 34 18.53 -4.17 25.87
N GLY A 35 18.68 -4.26 27.20
CA GLY A 35 19.49 -3.35 27.99
C GLY A 35 18.86 -1.95 28.08
N SER A 36 17.55 -1.86 27.84
CA SER A 36 16.71 -0.67 27.94
C SER A 36 15.34 -1.05 28.50
N ASP A 37 14.25 -0.46 28.01
CA ASP A 37 12.90 -0.66 28.54
C ASP A 37 12.16 -1.86 27.93
N LEU A 38 12.72 -2.50 26.89
CA LEU A 38 12.11 -3.61 26.16
C LEU A 38 12.73 -4.96 26.53
N VAL A 39 11.88 -5.90 26.92
CA VAL A 39 12.18 -7.32 27.05
C VAL A 39 11.25 -8.10 26.12
N ILE A 40 11.81 -8.96 25.27
CA ILE A 40 11.02 -9.83 24.40
C ILE A 40 11.20 -11.30 24.78
N LYS A 41 10.23 -12.13 24.42
CA LYS A 41 10.38 -13.59 24.47
C LYS A 41 10.13 -14.19 23.10
N VAL A 42 10.98 -15.12 22.70
CA VAL A 42 10.86 -15.85 21.42
C VAL A 42 10.74 -17.34 21.70
N THR A 43 9.69 -17.96 21.18
CA THR A 43 9.42 -19.39 21.40
C THR A 43 10.44 -20.27 20.67
N LYS A 44 10.92 -21.33 21.33
CA LYS A 44 11.89 -22.26 20.74
C LYS A 44 11.25 -23.29 19.80
N CYS A 45 9.93 -23.47 19.88
CA CYS A 45 9.20 -24.40 19.01
C CYS A 45 8.93 -23.85 17.61
N CYS A 46 8.70 -22.55 17.47
CA CYS A 46 8.26 -21.94 16.21
C CYS A 46 8.86 -20.57 15.89
N GLY A 47 9.53 -19.91 16.84
CA GLY A 47 10.15 -18.61 16.61
C GLY A 47 9.18 -17.44 16.68
N ASP A 48 7.99 -17.64 17.25
CA ASP A 48 7.03 -16.57 17.48
C ASP A 48 7.51 -15.65 18.61
N ILE A 49 7.24 -14.35 18.51
CA ILE A 49 7.43 -13.44 19.64
C ILE A 49 6.22 -13.57 20.56
N SER A 50 6.40 -14.26 21.69
CA SER A 50 5.35 -14.53 22.67
C SER A 50 5.19 -13.42 23.72
N SER A 51 6.15 -12.51 23.81
CA SER A 51 6.12 -11.37 24.73
C SER A 51 6.83 -10.17 24.10
N LEU A 52 6.18 -9.01 24.21
CA LEU A 52 6.72 -7.68 23.94
C LEU A 52 6.47 -6.85 25.21
N ASN A 53 7.33 -7.02 26.21
CA ASN A 53 7.20 -6.29 27.47
C ASN A 53 7.99 -4.98 27.40
N TYR A 54 7.27 -3.86 27.38
CA TYR A 54 7.86 -2.52 27.36
C TYR A 54 7.49 -1.78 28.64
N LYS A 55 8.50 -1.35 29.42
CA LYS A 55 8.34 -0.69 30.73
C LYS A 55 7.45 -1.47 31.71
N GLY A 56 7.59 -2.80 31.72
CA GLY A 56 6.81 -3.68 32.59
C GLY A 56 5.41 -4.02 32.07
N VAL A 57 4.97 -3.42 30.96
CA VAL A 57 3.65 -3.67 30.37
C VAL A 57 3.78 -4.64 29.19
N GLU A 58 2.98 -5.69 29.19
CA GLU A 58 2.93 -6.67 28.09
C GLU A 58 2.00 -6.19 26.97
N TYR A 59 2.53 -6.07 25.76
CA TYR A 59 1.77 -5.65 24.58
C TYR A 59 1.38 -6.82 23.68
N ASN A 60 2.11 -7.93 23.68
CA ASN A 60 1.94 -8.99 22.70
C ASN A 60 0.71 -9.86 22.95
N GLY A 61 0.05 -10.20 21.83
CA GLY A 61 -0.83 -11.34 21.68
C GLY A 61 -2.30 -11.06 21.90
N TRP A 62 -3.15 -11.68 21.08
CA TRP A 62 -4.60 -11.74 21.27
C TRP A 62 -5.16 -12.92 20.47
N GLY A 63 -6.36 -13.38 20.84
CA GLY A 63 -7.01 -14.52 20.15
C GLY A 63 -6.19 -15.82 20.17
N GLY A 64 -5.36 -16.03 21.20
CA GLY A 64 -4.47 -17.19 21.31
C GLY A 64 -3.28 -17.20 20.35
N LYS A 65 -2.98 -16.05 19.70
CA LYS A 65 -1.89 -15.92 18.74
C LYS A 65 -0.85 -14.89 19.20
N ASN A 66 0.39 -15.13 18.80
CA ASN A 66 1.57 -14.30 19.04
C ASN A 66 1.92 -13.44 17.81
N SER A 67 2.91 -12.56 17.95
CA SER A 67 3.48 -11.84 16.82
C SER A 67 4.40 -12.77 16.02
N HIS A 68 4.14 -12.91 14.71
CA HIS A 68 4.76 -13.96 13.91
C HIS A 68 4.73 -13.66 12.41
N VAL A 69 5.47 -14.47 11.65
CA VAL A 69 5.31 -14.56 10.19
C VAL A 69 3.97 -15.24 9.91
N GLU A 70 3.17 -14.63 9.03
CA GLU A 70 1.91 -15.19 8.55
C GLU A 70 0.88 -15.53 9.65
N SER A 71 0.53 -16.81 9.81
CA SER A 71 -0.35 -17.29 10.89
C SER A 71 0.41 -18.09 11.95
N GLY A 72 1.74 -17.95 11.97
CA GLY A 72 2.67 -18.78 12.72
C GLY A 72 3.31 -19.78 11.77
N LEU A 73 4.63 -19.95 11.85
CA LEU A 73 5.35 -20.91 11.01
C LEU A 73 5.09 -22.36 11.45
N GLY A 74 4.63 -22.57 12.69
CA GLY A 74 4.58 -23.90 13.29
C GLY A 74 5.98 -24.41 13.61
N THR A 75 6.14 -25.73 13.75
CA THR A 75 7.41 -26.33 14.19
C THR A 75 8.58 -25.87 13.33
N SER A 76 9.59 -25.31 13.98
CA SER A 76 10.76 -24.69 13.35
C SER A 76 12.01 -24.99 14.18
N THR A 77 13.18 -24.91 13.54
CA THR A 77 14.45 -24.94 14.27
C THR A 77 14.79 -23.52 14.72
N VAL A 78 14.87 -23.29 16.04
CA VAL A 78 15.11 -21.97 16.62
C VAL A 78 16.39 -21.95 17.45
N SER A 79 17.32 -21.07 17.11
CA SER A 79 18.60 -20.89 17.83
C SER A 79 18.88 -19.42 18.09
N ILE A 80 19.68 -19.12 19.12
CA ILE A 80 20.12 -17.76 19.44
C ILE A 80 21.65 -17.66 19.40
N THR A 81 22.16 -16.52 18.94
CA THR A 81 23.58 -16.19 18.93
C THR A 81 23.78 -14.77 19.44
N SER A 82 24.77 -14.59 20.31
CA SER A 82 25.16 -13.29 20.85
C SER A 82 26.39 -12.75 20.12
N TYR A 83 26.32 -11.48 19.74
CA TYR A 83 27.43 -10.65 19.32
C TYR A 83 27.66 -9.57 20.40
N SER A 84 28.67 -8.71 20.23
CA SER A 84 29.05 -7.72 21.25
C SER A 84 27.89 -6.83 21.71
N ASN A 85 27.06 -6.35 20.79
CA ASN A 85 25.92 -5.47 21.06
C ASN A 85 24.63 -5.87 20.35
N VAL A 86 24.56 -7.10 19.81
CA VAL A 86 23.42 -7.62 19.06
C VAL A 86 23.13 -9.05 19.49
N MET A 87 21.84 -9.40 19.60
CA MET A 87 21.39 -10.78 19.68
C MET A 87 20.63 -11.13 18.42
N LYS A 88 20.91 -12.31 17.87
CA LYS A 88 20.28 -12.86 16.67
C LYS A 88 19.57 -14.15 17.03
N VAL A 89 18.25 -14.18 16.93
CA VAL A 89 17.50 -15.44 16.89
C VAL A 89 17.31 -15.84 15.43
N SER A 90 17.67 -17.08 15.11
CA SER A 90 17.49 -17.67 13.78
C SER A 90 16.38 -18.70 13.85
N VAL A 91 15.43 -18.61 12.92
CA VAL A 91 14.28 -19.51 12.79
C VAL A 91 14.34 -20.12 11.40
N VAL A 92 14.38 -21.45 11.31
CA VAL A 92 14.35 -22.19 10.04
C VAL A 92 13.11 -23.05 9.97
N HIS A 93 12.26 -22.80 8.97
CA HIS A 93 11.02 -23.52 8.70
C HIS A 93 10.97 -23.94 7.23
N GLY A 94 11.27 -25.21 6.95
CA GLY A 94 11.41 -25.68 5.57
C GLY A 94 12.49 -24.87 4.84
N THR A 95 12.11 -24.24 3.73
CA THR A 95 12.98 -23.37 2.92
C THR A 95 13.01 -21.92 3.40
N LEU A 96 12.08 -21.53 4.30
CA LEU A 96 11.99 -20.17 4.84
C LEU A 96 12.93 -20.01 6.03
N LYS A 97 13.67 -18.90 6.03
CA LYS A 97 14.50 -18.46 7.15
C LYS A 97 13.99 -17.12 7.67
N HIS A 98 13.83 -17.01 8.98
CA HIS A 98 13.43 -15.78 9.65
C HIS A 98 14.45 -15.44 10.74
N TRP A 99 14.75 -14.15 10.88
CA TRP A 99 15.68 -13.67 11.90
C TRP A 99 15.07 -12.53 12.68
N ILE A 100 15.27 -12.60 14.00
CA ILE A 100 14.84 -11.61 14.96
C ILE A 100 16.09 -11.08 15.63
N PHE A 101 16.29 -9.76 15.58
CA PHE A 101 17.42 -9.10 16.20
C PHE A 101 16.98 -8.12 17.27
N VAL A 102 17.75 -8.08 18.35
CA VAL A 102 17.68 -7.03 19.37
C VAL A 102 19.07 -6.42 19.48
N ARG A 103 19.14 -5.09 19.59
CA ARG A 103 20.40 -4.34 19.68
C ARG A 103 20.47 -3.61 21.01
N TYR A 104 21.61 -3.69 21.68
CA TYR A 104 21.83 -3.10 23.00
C TYR A 104 21.39 -1.63 23.06
N GLY A 105 20.65 -1.27 24.11
CA GLY A 105 20.18 0.08 24.39
C GLY A 105 19.06 0.58 23.48
N ASN A 106 18.46 -0.29 22.65
CA ASN A 106 17.38 0.09 21.74
C ASN A 106 16.10 -0.69 22.05
N ASN A 107 14.98 0.02 22.19
CA ASN A 107 13.65 -0.57 22.31
C ASN A 107 13.06 -0.99 20.96
N ASN A 108 13.87 -1.69 20.16
CA ASN A 108 13.57 -2.11 18.80
C ASN A 108 13.79 -3.61 18.59
N VAL A 109 12.95 -4.23 17.77
CA VAL A 109 13.12 -5.58 17.26
C VAL A 109 13.22 -5.52 15.73
N TYR A 110 14.33 -5.99 15.17
CA TYR A 110 14.56 -5.97 13.71
C TYR A 110 14.26 -7.36 13.14
N LEU A 111 13.45 -7.39 12.09
CA LEU A 111 12.86 -8.61 11.54
C LEU A 111 13.27 -8.79 10.08
N PHE A 112 13.74 -9.97 9.75
CA PHE A 112 14.03 -10.37 8.38
C PHE A 112 13.35 -11.68 8.05
N THR A 113 12.76 -11.79 6.87
CA THR A 113 12.15 -13.03 6.38
C THR A 113 12.68 -13.34 4.99
N ASN A 114 13.54 -14.34 4.87
CA ASN A 114 13.98 -14.86 3.59
C ASN A 114 13.10 -16.03 3.17
N LYS A 115 12.27 -15.77 2.17
CA LYS A 115 11.46 -16.78 1.49
C LYS A 115 12.20 -17.21 0.23
N ALA A 116 12.84 -18.38 0.24
CA ALA A 116 13.64 -18.86 -0.88
C ALA A 116 12.80 -19.22 -2.12
N ASP A 117 11.63 -19.81 -1.91
CA ASP A 117 10.70 -20.29 -2.94
C ASP A 117 9.25 -20.26 -2.43
N ASP A 118 8.32 -20.87 -3.17
CA ASP A 118 6.88 -20.87 -2.90
C ASP A 118 6.40 -22.05 -2.03
N SER A 119 7.31 -22.85 -1.46
CA SER A 119 6.90 -23.98 -0.61
C SER A 119 6.30 -23.56 0.73
N VAL A 120 6.54 -22.30 1.16
CA VAL A 120 5.97 -21.70 2.38
C VAL A 120 5.13 -20.49 1.99
N SER A 121 3.86 -20.46 2.36
CA SER A 121 2.89 -19.41 1.96
C SER A 121 3.05 -18.08 2.70
N ALA A 122 4.25 -17.76 3.20
CA ALA A 122 4.52 -16.54 3.97
C ALA A 122 4.53 -15.31 3.06
N MET A 123 3.80 -14.28 3.45
CA MET A 123 3.48 -13.09 2.66
C MET A 123 3.50 -11.80 3.50
N ARG A 124 3.62 -11.88 4.82
CA ARG A 124 3.63 -10.75 5.76
C ARG A 124 4.21 -11.12 7.11
N TYR A 125 4.51 -10.09 7.89
CA TYR A 125 4.70 -10.21 9.34
C TYR A 125 3.55 -9.50 10.06
N ILE A 126 3.10 -10.06 11.18
CA ILE A 126 2.00 -9.53 11.98
C ILE A 126 2.49 -9.29 13.41
N VAL A 127 2.40 -8.06 13.88
CA VAL A 127 2.50 -7.72 15.31
C VAL A 127 1.11 -7.77 15.89
N ARG A 128 0.89 -8.67 16.86
CA ARG A 128 -0.39 -8.83 17.53
C ARG A 128 -0.34 -8.15 18.88
N ILE A 129 -1.31 -7.27 19.12
CA ILE A 129 -1.38 -6.40 20.29
C ILE A 129 -2.63 -6.74 21.10
N LYS A 130 -2.49 -6.83 22.42
CA LYS A 130 -3.63 -7.03 23.32
C LYS A 130 -4.67 -5.92 23.19
N GLY A 131 -5.94 -6.30 23.21
CA GLY A 131 -7.05 -5.36 23.25
C GLY A 131 -7.04 -4.50 24.51
N GLY A 132 -7.57 -3.27 24.40
CA GLY A 132 -7.73 -2.34 25.53
C GLY A 132 -6.48 -1.55 25.93
N ILE A 133 -5.34 -1.73 25.25
CA ILE A 133 -4.12 -0.95 25.51
C ILE A 133 -4.21 0.46 24.91
N PHE A 134 -4.65 0.54 23.65
CA PHE A 134 -4.84 1.77 22.90
C PHE A 134 -6.34 2.06 22.76
N SER A 135 -6.70 3.34 22.82
CA SER A 135 -8.08 3.79 22.62
C SER A 135 -8.44 3.80 21.14
N HIS A 136 -9.67 3.44 20.82
CA HIS A 136 -10.22 3.53 19.47
C HIS A 136 -11.50 4.35 19.45
N ALA A 137 -11.64 5.21 18.45
CA ALA A 137 -12.91 5.83 18.12
C ALA A 137 -13.73 4.93 17.19
N SER A 138 -15.05 4.86 17.39
CA SER A 138 -15.96 4.15 16.49
C SER A 138 -16.05 4.78 15.10
N THR A 139 -15.34 5.89 14.83
CA THR A 139 -15.18 6.48 13.50
C THR A 139 -13.97 5.93 12.74
N GLU A 140 -13.03 5.27 13.42
CA GLU A 140 -11.84 4.66 12.79
C GLU A 140 -12.25 3.57 11.81
N SER A 141 -11.75 3.63 10.57
CA SER A 141 -12.13 2.72 9.49
C SER A 141 -11.58 1.31 9.66
N ASP A 142 -10.53 1.14 10.45
CA ASP A 142 -9.85 -0.13 10.72
C ASP A 142 -10.21 -0.74 12.09
N PHE A 143 -11.10 -0.09 12.86
CA PHE A 143 -11.66 -0.60 14.11
C PHE A 143 -13.04 -1.22 13.90
N TYR A 144 -13.17 -2.51 14.23
CA TYR A 144 -14.40 -3.28 14.12
C TYR A 144 -15.14 -3.20 15.44
N ASP A 145 -16.21 -2.38 15.49
CA ASP A 145 -17.06 -2.25 16.67
C ASP A 145 -17.66 -3.61 17.09
N ALA A 146 -17.92 -3.80 18.38
CA ALA A 146 -18.45 -5.07 18.91
C ALA A 146 -19.80 -5.48 18.31
N ASP A 147 -20.62 -4.50 17.94
CA ASP A 147 -21.95 -4.65 17.34
C ASP A 147 -21.92 -4.60 15.81
N SER A 148 -20.72 -4.50 15.20
CA SER A 148 -20.61 -4.43 13.75
C SER A 148 -21.03 -5.75 13.08
N THR A 149 -21.59 -5.64 11.89
CA THR A 149 -22.10 -6.78 11.11
C THR A 149 -21.37 -6.89 9.79
N ILE A 150 -21.06 -8.13 9.38
CA ILE A 150 -20.38 -8.40 8.10
C ILE A 150 -21.32 -8.10 6.94
N ILE A 151 -20.85 -7.32 5.96
CA ILE A 151 -21.63 -6.97 4.75
C ILE A 151 -21.02 -7.49 3.45
N GLU A 152 -19.73 -7.81 3.45
CA GLU A 152 -19.06 -8.40 2.29
C GLU A 152 -17.92 -9.31 2.72
N ALA A 153 -17.89 -10.52 2.15
CA ALA A 153 -16.95 -11.58 2.49
C ALA A 153 -16.91 -11.83 4.02
N GLN A 154 -15.74 -11.69 4.64
CA GLN A 154 -15.54 -11.83 6.09
C GLN A 154 -14.73 -10.68 6.70
N ASP A 155 -14.43 -9.65 5.89
CA ASP A 155 -13.47 -8.61 6.25
C ASP A 155 -13.99 -7.18 6.05
N ILE A 156 -15.23 -7.01 5.58
CA ILE A 156 -15.92 -5.73 5.52
C ILE A 156 -17.15 -5.78 6.42
N ASN A 157 -17.19 -4.90 7.42
CA ASN A 157 -18.27 -4.78 8.37
C ASN A 157 -18.95 -3.41 8.27
N VAL A 158 -20.10 -3.26 8.90
CA VAL A 158 -20.78 -1.99 9.12
C VAL A 158 -21.23 -1.91 10.58
N ASN A 159 -21.03 -0.77 11.22
CA ASN A 159 -21.51 -0.53 12.58
C ASN A 159 -22.93 0.05 12.58
N SER A 160 -23.51 0.20 13.77
CA SER A 160 -24.87 0.72 13.97
C SER A 160 -25.09 2.16 13.45
N ALA A 161 -24.01 2.94 13.27
CA ALA A 161 -24.05 4.26 12.65
C ALA A 161 -23.97 4.24 11.11
N GLY A 162 -23.91 3.06 10.49
CA GLY A 162 -23.77 2.90 9.04
C GLY A 162 -22.34 3.13 8.51
N LEU A 163 -21.35 3.21 9.41
CA LEU A 163 -19.94 3.37 9.02
C LEU A 163 -19.34 2.00 8.72
N THR A 164 -18.80 1.86 7.54
CA THR A 164 -18.17 0.63 7.08
C THR A 164 -16.72 0.53 7.55
N LYS A 165 -16.33 -0.68 7.91
CA LYS A 165 -15.07 -1.01 8.59
C LYS A 165 -14.33 -2.10 7.86
N SER A 166 -13.03 -1.92 7.67
CA SER A 166 -12.17 -2.96 7.15
C SER A 166 -10.70 -2.68 7.46
N LYS A 167 -9.93 -3.74 7.69
CA LYS A 167 -8.46 -3.70 7.69
C LYS A 167 -7.86 -3.11 6.41
N HIS A 168 -8.58 -3.17 5.29
CA HIS A 168 -8.15 -2.59 4.01
C HIS A 168 -8.33 -1.06 3.92
N TYR A 169 -9.10 -0.47 4.84
CA TYR A 169 -9.50 0.93 4.80
C TYR A 169 -8.48 1.84 5.49
N GLN A 170 -7.34 2.00 4.84
CA GLN A 170 -6.15 2.64 5.43
C GLN A 170 -5.84 4.02 4.86
N GLY A 171 -6.62 4.51 3.90
CA GLY A 171 -6.31 5.80 3.26
C GLY A 171 -6.54 7.04 4.12
N SER A 172 -7.34 6.94 5.19
CA SER A 172 -7.45 7.98 6.22
C SER A 172 -6.27 7.99 7.20
N ASN A 173 -5.49 6.91 7.26
CA ASN A 173 -4.41 6.71 8.22
C ASN A 173 -3.01 6.86 7.60
N TYR A 174 -2.77 6.21 6.45
CA TYR A 174 -1.43 6.08 5.85
C TYR A 174 -1.40 6.26 4.34
N GLY A 175 -2.44 5.82 3.61
CA GLY A 175 -2.46 5.92 2.14
C GLY A 175 -1.66 4.82 1.45
N ARG A 176 -0.84 5.21 0.47
CA ARG A 176 -0.04 4.29 -0.36
C ARG A 176 1.27 3.92 0.31
N THR A 177 1.90 2.86 -0.17
CA THR A 177 3.21 2.39 0.32
C THR A 177 4.29 3.48 0.30
N ILE A 178 4.29 4.36 -0.70
CA ILE A 178 5.21 5.50 -0.79
C ILE A 178 4.97 6.57 0.30
N ASP A 179 3.74 6.68 0.82
CA ASP A 179 3.26 7.78 1.66
C ASP A 179 3.59 7.60 3.16
N TYR A 180 3.95 6.39 3.62
CA TYR A 180 4.31 6.12 5.01
C TYR A 180 5.68 5.46 5.14
N ASP A 181 6.33 5.61 6.30
CA ASP A 181 7.53 4.86 6.69
C ASP A 181 7.26 3.87 7.83
N TYR A 182 6.15 4.06 8.56
CA TYR A 182 5.74 3.21 9.67
C TYR A 182 4.23 3.25 9.87
N VAL A 183 3.71 2.24 10.55
CA VAL A 183 2.33 2.18 11.07
C VAL A 183 2.34 1.85 12.55
N GLY A 184 1.30 2.19 13.30
CA GLY A 184 1.28 1.92 14.74
C GLY A 184 0.20 2.66 15.51
N ARG A 185 0.35 2.62 16.83
CA ARG A 185 -0.49 3.32 17.81
C ARG A 185 0.35 4.01 18.86
N THR A 186 -0.24 5.05 19.44
CA THR A 186 0.42 5.86 20.45
C THR A 186 -0.57 6.36 21.49
N LYS A 187 -0.07 6.55 22.71
CA LYS A 187 -0.65 7.34 23.80
C LYS A 187 0.49 8.09 24.50
N SER A 188 0.20 8.84 25.55
CA SER A 188 1.12 9.81 26.17
C SER A 188 2.50 9.29 26.58
N ASP A 189 2.64 7.99 26.86
CA ASP A 189 3.84 7.37 27.43
C ASP A 189 4.40 6.19 26.63
N VAL A 190 3.71 5.80 25.55
CA VAL A 190 4.10 4.70 24.68
C VAL A 190 3.62 4.91 23.26
N GLY A 191 4.52 4.66 22.31
CA GLY A 191 4.18 4.38 20.92
C GLY A 191 4.70 3.00 20.54
N LEU A 192 3.85 2.18 19.92
CA LEU A 192 4.20 0.87 19.35
C LEU A 192 4.01 0.95 17.84
N PHE A 193 5.11 0.82 17.10
CA PHE A 193 5.14 0.98 15.66
C PHE A 193 5.77 -0.21 14.96
N MET A 194 5.28 -0.51 13.77
CA MET A 194 5.96 -1.29 12.74
C MET A 194 6.51 -0.33 11.70
N ILE A 195 7.82 -0.13 11.68
CA ILE A 195 8.53 0.57 10.61
C ILE A 195 8.68 -0.42 9.46
N ARG A 196 8.17 -0.04 8.27
CA ARG A 196 8.22 -0.92 7.11
C ARG A 196 9.65 -1.09 6.61
N SER A 197 9.90 -2.23 5.99
CA SER A 197 11.15 -2.43 5.24
C SER A 197 11.25 -1.52 4.02
N ASN A 198 12.37 -1.61 3.28
CA ASN A 198 12.50 -0.92 2.00
C ASN A 198 11.57 -1.49 0.91
N HIS A 199 10.83 -2.57 1.21
CA HIS A 199 9.87 -3.19 0.31
C HIS A 199 10.52 -3.66 -1.00
N GLU A 200 11.84 -3.92 -0.99
CA GLU A 200 12.56 -4.27 -2.22
C GLU A 200 12.09 -5.60 -2.78
N LYS A 201 11.73 -6.55 -1.92
CA LYS A 201 11.14 -7.83 -2.30
C LYS A 201 9.61 -7.82 -2.20
N ALA A 202 8.99 -6.69 -1.85
CA ALA A 202 7.54 -6.61 -1.81
C ALA A 202 6.93 -6.48 -3.22
N SER A 203 5.61 -6.53 -3.35
CA SER A 203 4.90 -6.36 -4.62
C SER A 203 3.86 -5.23 -4.58
N GLY A 204 3.51 -4.71 -5.75
CA GLY A 204 2.48 -3.70 -5.98
C GLY A 204 3.02 -2.29 -6.30
N GLY A 205 4.32 -2.07 -6.19
CA GLY A 205 4.96 -0.79 -6.49
C GLY A 205 4.64 0.33 -5.49
N PRO A 206 5.04 1.58 -5.79
CA PRO A 206 4.95 2.71 -4.86
C PRO A 206 3.52 3.06 -4.44
N PHE A 207 2.55 2.82 -5.33
CA PHE A 207 1.17 3.26 -5.17
C PHE A 207 0.25 2.19 -4.57
N PHE A 208 0.80 1.03 -4.20
CA PHE A 208 0.03 -0.04 -3.58
C PHE A 208 -0.57 0.41 -2.25
N ARG A 209 -1.83 0.05 -2.04
CA ARG A 209 -2.59 0.25 -0.79
C ARG A 209 -2.98 -1.12 -0.27
N SER A 210 -2.76 -1.35 1.02
CA SER A 210 -2.97 -2.66 1.64
C SER A 210 -3.45 -2.55 3.07
N LEU A 211 -3.77 -3.70 3.67
CA LEU A 211 -4.03 -3.81 5.08
C LEU A 211 -2.76 -3.61 5.89
N VAL A 212 -2.68 -2.50 6.62
CA VAL A 212 -1.51 -2.19 7.47
C VAL A 212 -1.86 -2.14 8.96
N ARG A 213 -3.15 -2.03 9.29
CA ARG A 213 -3.68 -2.16 10.64
C ARG A 213 -5.04 -2.84 10.67
N ARG A 214 -5.40 -3.37 11.82
CA ARG A 214 -6.75 -3.89 12.12
C ARG A 214 -6.94 -3.91 13.63
N ALA A 215 -8.07 -3.46 14.14
CA ALA A 215 -8.36 -3.52 15.57
C ALA A 215 -9.82 -3.91 15.85
N ASP A 216 -10.06 -4.56 16.98
CA ASP A 216 -11.38 -4.78 17.56
C ASP A 216 -11.26 -4.75 19.09
N PRO A 217 -12.35 -4.91 19.87
CA PRO A 217 -12.26 -4.90 21.34
C PRO A 217 -11.35 -5.99 21.93
N THR A 218 -11.05 -7.06 21.19
CA THR A 218 -10.25 -8.20 21.65
C THR A 218 -8.76 -8.03 21.34
N GLY A 219 -8.40 -7.25 20.31
CA GLY A 219 -7.02 -6.99 19.97
C GLY A 219 -6.77 -6.27 18.65
N GLU A 220 -5.52 -5.93 18.43
CA GLU A 220 -5.04 -5.19 17.27
C GLU A 220 -3.91 -5.93 16.55
N ASP A 221 -3.84 -5.74 15.24
CA ASP A 221 -2.75 -6.20 14.39
C ASP A 221 -2.10 -4.99 13.69
N LEU A 222 -0.77 -4.96 13.68
CA LEU A 222 0.03 -4.17 12.72
C LEU A 222 0.64 -5.13 11.70
N TYR A 223 0.64 -4.75 10.42
CA TYR A 223 1.14 -5.59 9.35
C TYR A 223 2.33 -4.94 8.63
N ASP A 224 3.32 -5.74 8.25
CA ASP A 224 4.17 -5.43 7.09
C ASP A 224 3.87 -6.46 5.99
N ILE A 225 3.37 -5.98 4.85
CA ILE A 225 2.87 -6.82 3.76
C ILE A 225 3.95 -6.94 2.69
N TYR A 226 4.43 -8.16 2.48
CA TYR A 226 5.41 -8.47 1.45
C TYR A 226 4.74 -8.82 0.12
N TYR A 227 3.68 -9.62 0.15
CA TYR A 227 2.92 -9.94 -1.05
C TYR A 227 1.43 -10.01 -0.73
N TYR A 228 0.62 -9.29 -1.49
CA TYR A 228 -0.81 -9.42 -1.40
C TYR A 228 -1.46 -8.98 -2.69
N ASN A 229 -1.94 -9.94 -3.47
CA ASN A 229 -2.38 -9.72 -4.84
C ASN A 229 -3.73 -9.01 -4.98
N MET A 230 -4.16 -8.19 -4.00
CA MET A 230 -5.40 -7.40 -4.10
C MET A 230 -5.20 -6.15 -4.95
N GLY A 231 -5.86 -6.12 -6.12
CA GLY A 231 -5.84 -4.97 -7.02
C GLY A 231 -4.57 -4.80 -7.86
N HIS A 232 -3.57 -5.70 -7.85
CA HIS A 232 -2.42 -5.55 -8.76
C HIS A 232 -1.98 -6.88 -9.39
N THR A 233 -1.20 -6.77 -10.47
CA THR A 233 -0.62 -7.91 -11.20
C THR A 233 0.89 -8.09 -11.01
N ASP A 234 1.53 -7.19 -10.26
CA ASP A 234 2.98 -7.27 -9.95
C ASP A 234 3.33 -8.61 -9.26
N PRO A 235 4.34 -9.35 -9.75
CA PRO A 235 4.63 -10.70 -9.26
C PRO A 235 5.17 -10.69 -7.84
N MET A 236 4.95 -11.80 -7.12
CA MET A 236 5.65 -12.08 -5.87
C MET A 236 7.16 -12.19 -6.13
N ARG A 237 7.97 -11.57 -5.27
CA ARG A 237 9.43 -11.65 -5.32
C ARG A 237 9.95 -12.47 -4.14
N THR A 238 10.81 -13.43 -4.42
CA THR A 238 11.48 -14.26 -3.40
C THR A 238 12.77 -13.60 -2.91
N GLY A 239 13.29 -14.12 -1.80
CA GLY A 239 14.50 -13.66 -1.14
C GLY A 239 14.23 -12.97 0.20
N LEU A 240 15.24 -12.26 0.68
CA LEU A 240 15.26 -11.59 1.97
C LEU A 240 14.38 -10.32 1.97
N GLN A 241 13.27 -10.36 2.70
CA GLN A 241 12.51 -9.19 3.12
C GLN A 241 13.11 -8.61 4.39
N GLY A 242 13.13 -7.28 4.51
CA GLY A 242 13.51 -6.60 5.73
C GLY A 242 14.68 -5.60 5.58
N PRO A 243 15.12 -5.00 6.70
CA PRO A 243 14.49 -5.16 8.00
C PRO A 243 13.14 -4.44 8.07
N SER A 244 12.13 -5.11 8.61
CA SER A 244 10.99 -4.43 9.25
C SER A 244 11.36 -4.24 10.72
N VAL A 245 10.89 -3.17 11.37
CA VAL A 245 11.29 -2.88 12.76
C VAL A 245 10.09 -2.65 13.65
N ILE A 246 9.92 -3.48 14.67
CA ILE A 246 9.01 -3.18 15.78
C ILE A 246 9.72 -2.17 16.66
N SER A 247 9.15 -0.99 16.87
CA SER A 247 9.76 0.09 17.63
C SER A 247 8.83 0.56 18.75
N PHE A 248 9.36 0.56 19.97
CA PHE A 248 8.75 1.19 21.13
C PHE A 248 9.39 2.55 21.41
N THR A 249 8.55 3.53 21.72
CA THR A 249 8.92 4.94 21.98
C THR A 249 8.17 5.45 23.21
N ASN A 250 8.37 6.71 23.61
CA ASN A 250 7.59 7.34 24.69
C ASN A 250 6.29 8.00 24.19
N GLY A 251 5.82 7.64 22.99
CA GLY A 251 4.61 8.18 22.37
C GLY A 251 4.91 8.97 21.10
N GLU A 252 6.14 9.43 20.92
CA GLU A 252 6.61 10.10 19.71
C GLU A 252 6.72 9.15 18.50
N ALA A 253 6.77 9.72 17.30
CA ALA A 253 7.06 8.96 16.09
C ALA A 253 8.43 8.25 16.19
N PRO A 254 8.59 7.07 15.54
CA PRO A 254 9.87 6.37 15.57
C PRO A 254 11.00 7.20 14.97
N ASN A 255 12.24 6.89 15.41
CA ASN A 255 13.44 7.54 14.91
C ASN A 255 13.53 7.42 13.38
N SER A 256 13.53 8.56 12.68
CA SER A 256 13.55 8.58 11.21
C SER A 256 14.81 7.99 10.58
N ASN A 257 15.90 7.82 11.35
CA ASN A 257 17.09 7.09 10.90
C ASN A 257 16.87 5.58 10.78
N LEU A 258 15.70 5.06 11.16
CA LEU A 258 15.29 3.68 10.92
C LEU A 258 14.43 3.53 9.66
N PHE A 259 14.01 4.65 9.04
CA PHE A 259 13.16 4.59 7.85
C PHE A 259 13.97 4.13 6.66
N ALA A 260 13.39 3.25 5.84
CA ALA A 260 14.07 2.57 4.74
C ALA A 260 14.94 3.48 3.84
N ARG A 261 14.48 4.71 3.59
CA ARG A 261 15.18 5.69 2.73
C ARG A 261 16.45 6.28 3.38
N LYS A 262 16.52 6.31 4.71
CA LYS A 262 17.60 6.94 5.48
C LYS A 262 18.50 5.93 6.18
N ALA A 263 17.95 4.77 6.54
CA ALA A 263 18.59 3.88 7.48
C ALA A 263 19.93 3.32 7.02
N ASP A 264 20.87 3.29 7.95
CA ASP A 264 22.14 2.59 7.80
C ASP A 264 22.04 1.21 8.46
N TRP A 265 22.11 0.19 7.61
CA TRP A 265 22.00 -1.21 7.98
C TRP A 265 23.33 -1.95 7.88
N SER A 266 24.46 -1.23 7.72
CA SER A 266 25.80 -1.84 7.58
C SER A 266 26.20 -2.74 8.74
N TRP A 267 25.63 -2.55 9.93
CA TRP A 267 25.88 -3.42 11.08
C TRP A 267 25.32 -4.84 10.92
N PHE A 268 24.51 -5.12 9.89
CA PHE A 268 24.12 -6.49 9.51
C PHE A 268 25.12 -7.21 8.61
N ASP A 269 26.10 -6.51 8.04
CA ASP A 269 26.99 -7.02 6.98
C ASP A 269 27.70 -8.31 7.38
N ASP A 270 28.09 -8.45 8.65
CA ASP A 270 28.82 -9.61 9.17
C ASP A 270 27.95 -10.57 10.01
N LEU A 271 26.62 -10.41 9.99
CA LEU A 271 25.71 -11.21 10.84
C LEU A 271 25.20 -12.49 10.17
N GLY A 272 25.67 -12.82 8.97
CA GLY A 272 25.39 -14.09 8.30
C GLY A 272 23.92 -14.30 7.99
N LEU A 273 23.35 -13.39 7.19
CA LEU A 273 21.96 -13.42 6.73
C LEU A 273 21.90 -13.88 5.27
N ASP A 274 21.21 -14.99 5.02
CA ASP A 274 21.04 -15.45 3.64
C ASP A 274 20.24 -14.42 2.83
N GLY A 275 20.75 -14.08 1.66
CA GLY A 275 20.15 -13.07 0.78
C GLY A 275 20.45 -11.62 1.18
N TRP A 276 21.24 -11.37 2.23
CA TRP A 276 21.70 -10.03 2.56
C TRP A 276 22.67 -9.52 1.50
N VAL A 277 22.44 -8.30 1.03
CA VAL A 277 23.33 -7.60 0.11
C VAL A 277 23.84 -6.35 0.85
N PRO A 278 25.13 -6.28 1.21
CA PRO A 278 25.69 -5.12 1.88
C PRO A 278 25.71 -3.90 0.95
N ALA A 279 25.98 -2.71 1.50
CA ALA A 279 26.02 -1.48 0.72
C ALA A 279 27.00 -1.54 -0.47
N SER A 280 28.15 -2.19 -0.29
CA SER A 280 29.16 -2.42 -1.34
C SER A 280 28.66 -3.31 -2.49
N GLY A 281 27.69 -4.19 -2.22
CA GLY A 281 27.05 -5.05 -3.21
C GLY A 281 25.92 -4.37 -3.97
N ARG A 282 25.55 -3.14 -3.62
CA ARG A 282 24.42 -2.38 -4.20
C ARG A 282 24.93 -1.26 -5.11
N GLY A 283 24.10 -0.85 -6.06
CA GLY A 283 24.34 0.29 -6.93
C GLY A 283 23.26 1.35 -6.78
N TYR A 284 23.23 2.29 -7.73
CA TYR A 284 22.18 3.30 -7.83
C TYR A 284 21.94 3.73 -9.28
N ALA A 285 20.77 4.30 -9.55
CA ALA A 285 20.50 5.04 -10.78
C ALA A 285 20.10 6.47 -10.45
N SER A 286 20.54 7.41 -11.29
CA SER A 286 20.18 8.82 -11.16
C SER A 286 19.92 9.43 -12.54
N GLY A 287 18.82 10.17 -12.65
CA GLY A 287 18.47 10.91 -13.86
C GLY A 287 18.66 12.41 -13.70
N VAL A 288 19.14 13.06 -14.76
CA VAL A 288 19.41 14.51 -14.77
C VAL A 288 18.15 15.37 -14.92
N GLY A 289 17.04 14.80 -15.41
CA GLY A 289 15.79 15.52 -15.62
C GLY A 289 14.66 14.69 -16.23
N LEU A 290 13.45 15.24 -16.17
CA LEU A 290 12.28 14.78 -16.91
C LEU A 290 11.79 15.93 -17.79
N ALA A 291 11.63 15.70 -19.09
CA ALA A 291 11.04 16.66 -20.02
C ALA A 291 9.52 16.46 -20.12
N ASN A 292 8.82 17.52 -20.51
CA ASN A 292 7.34 17.57 -20.64
C ASN A 292 6.59 17.33 -19.33
N MET A 293 7.17 17.70 -18.19
CA MET A 293 6.47 17.66 -16.91
C MET A 293 5.29 18.63 -16.89
N LYS A 294 4.18 18.23 -16.25
CA LYS A 294 3.03 19.09 -15.98
C LYS A 294 3.20 19.79 -14.63
N SER A 295 2.85 21.07 -14.58
CA SER A 295 2.90 21.85 -13.34
C SER A 295 1.90 21.32 -12.32
N GLY A 296 2.27 21.36 -11.03
CA GLY A 296 1.39 20.92 -9.93
C GLY A 296 1.26 19.40 -9.78
N LYS A 297 1.97 18.61 -10.58
CA LYS A 297 1.95 17.14 -10.54
C LYS A 297 3.19 16.55 -9.87
N THR A 298 3.03 15.43 -9.19
CA THR A 298 4.16 14.71 -8.60
C THR A 298 4.69 13.69 -9.60
N TYR A 299 6.01 13.63 -9.78
CA TYR A 299 6.63 12.61 -10.63
C TYR A 299 7.38 11.59 -9.78
N VAL A 300 7.09 10.31 -9.99
CA VAL A 300 7.76 9.19 -9.31
C VAL A 300 8.46 8.35 -10.37
N VAL A 301 9.71 7.96 -10.11
CA VAL A 301 10.42 6.98 -10.91
C VAL A 301 10.41 5.66 -10.16
N GLY A 302 9.90 4.61 -10.80
CA GLY A 302 9.93 3.25 -10.30
C GLY A 302 10.95 2.41 -11.06
N LEU A 303 11.64 1.52 -10.36
CA LEU A 303 12.46 0.45 -10.91
C LEU A 303 11.84 -0.87 -10.51
N SER A 304 11.58 -1.78 -11.44
CA SER A 304 11.10 -3.11 -11.10
C SER A 304 11.62 -4.18 -12.05
N ASN A 305 11.80 -5.39 -11.52
CA ASN A 305 11.94 -6.63 -12.27
C ASN A 305 11.32 -7.77 -11.43
N SER A 306 11.54 -9.02 -11.85
CA SER A 306 11.07 -10.20 -11.12
C SER A 306 11.73 -10.39 -9.74
N ASN A 307 12.84 -9.72 -9.47
CA ASN A 307 13.67 -9.92 -8.29
C ASN A 307 13.54 -8.80 -7.26
N ALA A 308 13.34 -7.55 -7.67
CA ALA A 308 13.19 -6.43 -6.76
C ALA A 308 12.38 -5.25 -7.35
N GLN A 309 11.91 -4.37 -6.47
CA GLN A 309 11.31 -3.08 -6.81
C GLN A 309 11.90 -1.93 -5.96
N TYR A 310 11.96 -0.73 -6.53
CA TYR A 310 12.42 0.49 -5.87
C TYR A 310 11.71 1.70 -6.46
N TRP A 311 11.71 2.82 -5.75
CA TRP A 311 11.17 4.07 -6.27
C TRP A 311 11.84 5.30 -5.66
N GLY A 312 11.70 6.43 -6.34
CA GLY A 312 12.10 7.75 -5.87
C GLY A 312 11.26 8.86 -6.50
N THR A 313 11.01 9.93 -5.76
CA THR A 313 10.29 11.11 -6.27
C THR A 313 11.27 12.04 -6.99
N ALA A 314 10.89 12.52 -8.17
CA ALA A 314 11.67 13.50 -8.91
C ALA A 314 11.50 14.91 -8.34
N GLY A 315 12.56 15.71 -8.38
CA GLY A 315 12.54 17.11 -7.99
C GLY A 315 11.86 18.03 -9.03
N SER A 316 11.87 19.34 -8.77
CA SER A 316 11.18 20.35 -9.62
C SER A 316 11.68 20.45 -11.07
N GLY A 317 12.91 20.01 -11.36
CA GLY A 317 13.45 19.88 -12.73
C GLY A 317 13.43 18.44 -13.27
N GLY A 318 12.76 17.53 -12.57
CA GLY A 318 12.71 16.11 -12.90
C GLY A 318 13.98 15.33 -12.58
N ALA A 319 14.98 15.94 -11.91
CA ALA A 319 16.14 15.19 -11.44
C ALA A 319 15.73 14.19 -10.35
N TRP A 320 16.29 12.99 -10.37
CA TRP A 320 15.93 11.91 -9.44
C TRP A 320 17.13 11.00 -9.13
N SER A 321 17.07 10.30 -8.00
CA SER A 321 18.07 9.30 -7.60
C SER A 321 17.41 8.17 -6.81
N ILE A 322 17.73 6.92 -7.16
CA ILE A 322 17.29 5.71 -6.47
C ILE A 322 18.54 4.92 -6.11
N THR A 323 18.83 4.82 -4.81
CA THR A 323 20.06 4.24 -4.27
C THR A 323 19.81 2.92 -3.56
N LYS A 324 20.89 2.23 -3.16
CA LYS A 324 20.84 0.94 -2.45
C LYS A 324 20.09 -0.14 -3.24
N VAL A 325 20.19 -0.10 -4.56
CA VAL A 325 19.51 -1.02 -5.48
C VAL A 325 20.38 -2.26 -5.68
N ILE A 326 19.81 -3.46 -5.54
CA ILE A 326 20.56 -4.69 -5.86
C ILE A 326 20.88 -4.75 -7.36
N PRO A 327 22.04 -5.30 -7.77
CA PRO A 327 22.43 -5.36 -9.17
C PRO A 327 21.42 -6.12 -10.03
N GLY A 328 21.25 -5.67 -11.27
CA GLY A 328 20.30 -6.26 -12.22
C GLY A 328 19.82 -5.26 -13.26
N THR A 329 19.09 -5.75 -14.24
CA THR A 329 18.38 -4.91 -15.21
C THR A 329 16.94 -4.73 -14.76
N TYR A 330 16.49 -3.49 -14.74
CA TYR A 330 15.15 -3.09 -14.29
C TYR A 330 14.40 -2.44 -15.43
N THR A 331 13.08 -2.64 -15.44
CA THR A 331 12.16 -1.73 -16.10
C THR A 331 12.16 -0.43 -15.30
N LEU A 332 12.43 0.68 -15.96
CA LEU A 332 12.32 2.02 -15.39
C LEU A 332 11.02 2.63 -15.89
N THR A 333 10.14 3.01 -14.97
CA THR A 333 8.86 3.66 -15.29
C THR A 333 8.80 5.03 -14.62
N VAL A 334 8.46 6.06 -15.38
CA VAL A 334 8.15 7.40 -14.87
C VAL A 334 6.64 7.54 -14.78
N TYR A 335 6.16 7.94 -13.61
CA TYR A 335 4.75 8.17 -13.32
C TYR A 335 4.49 9.66 -13.12
N LYS A 336 3.46 10.21 -13.78
CA LYS A 336 2.82 11.49 -13.43
C LYS A 336 1.66 11.16 -12.49
N ASP A 337 1.76 11.57 -11.24
CA ASP A 337 0.96 11.07 -10.12
C ASP A 337 0.99 9.53 -10.09
N GLU A 338 -0.06 8.83 -10.55
CA GLU A 338 -0.12 7.38 -10.64
C GLU A 338 -0.15 6.87 -12.11
N LEU A 339 -0.08 7.74 -13.13
CA LEU A 339 -0.09 7.37 -14.55
C LEU A 339 1.31 7.16 -15.12
N GLU A 340 1.56 6.02 -15.77
CA GLU A 340 2.77 5.74 -16.54
C GLU A 340 2.88 6.68 -17.75
N VAL A 341 3.92 7.52 -17.80
CA VAL A 341 4.17 8.49 -18.88
C VAL A 341 5.52 8.29 -19.59
N ALA A 342 6.35 7.38 -19.10
CA ALA A 342 7.51 6.87 -19.85
C ALA A 342 7.96 5.52 -19.29
N THR A 343 8.46 4.65 -20.17
CA THR A 343 9.04 3.36 -19.79
C THR A 343 10.33 3.13 -20.57
N SER A 344 11.34 2.62 -19.89
CA SER A 344 12.64 2.26 -20.47
C SER A 344 13.29 1.13 -19.66
N SER A 345 14.60 0.92 -19.83
CA SER A 345 15.37 -0.04 -19.04
C SER A 345 16.64 0.59 -18.49
N VAL A 346 17.06 0.17 -17.30
CA VAL A 346 18.32 0.57 -16.68
C VAL A 346 19.01 -0.63 -16.05
N THR A 347 20.33 -0.73 -16.21
CA THR A 347 21.15 -1.76 -15.57
C THR A 347 21.91 -1.17 -14.39
N ILE A 348 21.80 -1.81 -13.24
CA ILE A 348 22.47 -1.45 -12.00
C ILE A 348 23.62 -2.42 -11.76
N THR A 349 24.80 -1.86 -11.48
CA THR A 349 26.00 -2.63 -11.12
C THR A 349 26.41 -2.32 -9.69
N ALA A 350 26.89 -3.31 -8.95
CA ALA A 350 27.38 -3.13 -7.58
C ALA A 350 28.48 -2.05 -7.50
N GLY A 351 28.39 -1.19 -6.47
CA GLY A 351 29.34 -0.12 -6.19
C GLY A 351 29.38 1.01 -7.21
N LYS A 352 28.49 1.01 -8.23
CA LYS A 352 28.50 2.00 -9.32
C LYS A 352 27.16 2.72 -9.45
N GLY A 353 27.26 3.97 -9.89
CA GLY A 353 26.12 4.75 -10.34
C GLY A 353 25.86 4.57 -11.83
N THR A 354 24.59 4.43 -12.18
CA THR A 354 24.12 4.48 -13.56
C THR A 354 23.45 5.83 -13.81
N ALA A 355 24.08 6.66 -14.65
CA ALA A 355 23.50 7.92 -15.08
C ALA A 355 22.45 7.67 -16.18
N VAL A 356 21.29 8.31 -16.03
CA VAL A 356 20.20 8.27 -17.01
C VAL A 356 20.02 9.68 -17.58
N ASN A 357 20.05 9.80 -18.91
CA ASN A 357 19.81 11.07 -19.58
C ASN A 357 18.37 11.54 -19.34
N THR A 358 18.06 12.78 -19.73
CA THR A 358 16.70 13.32 -19.63
C THR A 358 15.68 12.38 -20.28
N ILE A 359 14.67 11.96 -19.52
CA ILE A 359 13.56 11.15 -20.03
C ILE A 359 12.46 12.09 -20.48
N THR A 360 11.97 11.92 -21.72
CA THR A 360 10.84 12.69 -22.22
C THR A 360 9.54 11.98 -21.86
N CYS A 361 8.68 12.65 -21.09
CA CYS A 361 7.35 12.12 -20.77
C CYS A 361 6.43 12.24 -22.00
N VAL A 362 5.69 11.17 -22.28
CA VAL A 362 4.62 11.12 -23.28
C VAL A 362 3.31 11.00 -22.54
N ASP A 363 2.59 12.12 -22.48
CA ASP A 363 1.39 12.26 -21.67
C ASP A 363 0.15 12.26 -22.57
N PRO A 364 -0.82 11.34 -22.39
CA PRO A 364 -2.06 11.36 -23.16
C PRO A 364 -2.84 12.67 -23.03
N GLU A 365 -2.59 13.43 -21.96
CA GLU A 365 -3.13 14.77 -21.74
C GLU A 365 -2.84 15.75 -22.88
N ASP A 366 -1.72 15.59 -23.59
CA ASP A 366 -1.23 16.51 -24.63
C ASP A 366 -1.99 16.41 -25.95
N ASP A 367 -2.76 15.33 -26.16
CA ASP A 367 -3.55 15.19 -27.37
C ASP A 367 -4.73 16.16 -27.36
N ALA A 368 -4.96 16.83 -28.49
CA ALA A 368 -6.04 17.79 -28.64
C ALA A 368 -7.41 17.12 -28.47
N THR A 369 -8.27 17.72 -27.65
CA THR A 369 -9.61 17.22 -27.37
C THR A 369 -10.68 18.23 -27.75
N ILE A 370 -11.85 17.73 -28.14
CA ILE A 370 -13.09 18.51 -28.18
C ILE A 370 -13.55 18.78 -26.76
N TRP A 371 -13.50 17.75 -25.90
CA TRP A 371 -13.80 17.84 -24.48
C TRP A 371 -13.14 16.70 -23.71
N ARG A 372 -12.93 16.91 -22.40
CA ARG A 372 -12.40 15.95 -21.44
C ARG A 372 -13.18 16.04 -20.12
N ILE A 373 -13.42 14.90 -19.51
CA ILE A 373 -13.95 14.74 -18.15
C ILE A 373 -12.90 13.96 -17.35
N GLY A 374 -12.40 14.54 -16.25
CA GLY A 374 -11.27 14.00 -15.49
C GLY A 374 -9.92 14.53 -15.99
N GLU A 375 -8.84 13.96 -15.49
CA GLU A 375 -7.46 14.31 -15.82
C GLU A 375 -6.63 13.03 -15.94
N TRP A 376 -5.67 12.97 -16.88
CA TRP A 376 -4.82 11.79 -17.08
C TRP A 376 -3.78 11.70 -15.96
N ASP A 377 -4.15 11.24 -14.77
CA ASP A 377 -3.26 11.16 -13.62
C ASP A 377 -3.19 9.77 -12.97
N GLY A 378 -3.89 8.79 -13.55
CA GLY A 378 -3.89 7.41 -13.12
C GLY A 378 -4.73 7.20 -11.87
N THR A 379 -5.67 8.10 -11.59
CA THR A 379 -6.54 8.07 -10.43
C THR A 379 -7.97 8.51 -10.78
N PRO A 380 -8.98 8.05 -10.03
CA PRO A 380 -10.34 8.58 -10.15
C PRO A 380 -10.53 9.97 -9.51
N LYS A 381 -9.45 10.67 -9.13
CA LYS A 381 -9.52 11.90 -8.32
C LYS A 381 -10.35 12.97 -9.02
N GLY A 382 -11.20 13.63 -8.24
CA GLY A 382 -12.07 14.70 -8.73
C GLY A 382 -13.38 14.23 -9.36
N PHE A 383 -13.55 12.93 -9.62
CA PHE A 383 -14.86 12.34 -9.91
C PHE A 383 -15.74 12.25 -8.65
N LEU A 384 -17.04 11.99 -8.84
CA LEU A 384 -18.00 11.79 -7.76
C LEU A 384 -17.54 10.63 -6.85
N ASN A 385 -17.54 10.90 -5.55
CA ASN A 385 -17.01 10.10 -4.44
C ASN A 385 -15.47 10.03 -4.34
N PHE A 386 -14.75 10.76 -5.19
CA PHE A 386 -13.28 10.85 -5.25
C PHE A 386 -12.75 12.29 -5.21
N GLU A 387 -13.61 13.25 -4.86
CA GLU A 387 -13.31 14.67 -4.74
C GLU A 387 -12.63 15.04 -3.41
N ASP A 388 -12.82 14.21 -2.38
CA ASP A 388 -12.32 14.48 -1.02
C ASP A 388 -10.83 14.14 -0.86
N THR A 389 -10.21 14.76 0.15
CA THR A 389 -8.85 14.43 0.60
C THR A 389 -8.85 14.26 2.12
N PRO A 390 -8.58 13.05 2.67
CA PRO A 390 -8.34 11.79 1.96
C PRO A 390 -9.57 11.33 1.16
N VAL A 391 -9.34 10.54 0.10
CA VAL A 391 -10.41 10.05 -0.78
C VAL A 391 -11.25 9.00 -0.07
N LYS A 392 -12.57 9.22 0.04
CA LYS A 392 -13.50 8.36 0.79
C LYS A 392 -13.33 6.86 0.49
N LEU A 393 -13.27 6.48 -0.78
CA LEU A 393 -13.16 5.07 -1.20
C LEU A 393 -11.85 4.39 -0.82
N THR A 394 -10.86 5.12 -0.28
CA THR A 394 -9.66 4.50 0.33
C THR A 394 -9.86 4.09 1.78
N TYR A 395 -10.95 4.52 2.42
CA TYR A 395 -11.22 4.23 3.83
C TYR A 395 -12.69 3.92 4.16
N MET A 396 -13.53 3.67 3.16
CA MET A 396 -14.88 3.15 3.34
C MET A 396 -15.38 2.40 2.10
N HIS A 397 -16.35 1.52 2.32
CA HIS A 397 -17.00 0.72 1.28
C HIS A 397 -17.86 1.60 0.35
N PRO A 398 -18.03 1.25 -0.94
CA PRO A 398 -19.00 1.92 -1.82
C PRO A 398 -20.45 1.97 -1.32
N SER A 399 -20.84 1.15 -0.34
CA SER A 399 -22.19 1.17 0.27
C SER A 399 -22.29 1.97 1.58
N ASP A 400 -21.20 2.63 2.01
CA ASP A 400 -21.19 3.40 3.26
C ASP A 400 -22.18 4.57 3.19
N THR A 401 -22.83 4.91 4.31
CA THR A 401 -23.87 5.95 4.35
C THR A 401 -23.34 7.35 4.01
N ARG A 402 -22.02 7.55 4.07
CA ARG A 402 -21.34 8.81 3.70
C ARG A 402 -21.03 8.91 2.20
N ILE A 403 -21.24 7.85 1.43
CA ILE A 403 -21.00 7.81 -0.02
C ILE A 403 -22.24 8.36 -0.73
N SER A 404 -22.03 9.29 -1.67
CA SER A 404 -23.10 9.80 -2.53
C SER A 404 -23.61 8.68 -3.43
N THR A 405 -24.89 8.72 -3.79
CA THR A 405 -25.50 7.73 -4.68
C THR A 405 -24.69 7.54 -5.96
N TRP A 406 -24.38 6.27 -6.29
CA TRP A 406 -23.71 5.90 -7.54
C TRP A 406 -24.59 6.06 -8.77
N ASN A 407 -25.92 6.10 -8.58
CA ASN A 407 -26.90 6.43 -9.61
C ASN A 407 -26.99 7.96 -9.77
N ALA A 408 -25.88 8.56 -10.16
CA ALA A 408 -25.79 9.97 -10.44
C ALA A 408 -26.64 10.35 -11.68
N GLY A 409 -27.13 11.58 -11.72
CA GLY A 409 -27.76 12.11 -12.92
C GLY A 409 -26.78 12.19 -14.09
N ASN A 410 -27.33 12.28 -15.31
CA ASN A 410 -26.56 12.34 -16.55
C ASN A 410 -25.58 13.52 -16.57
N PHE A 411 -24.48 13.36 -17.30
CA PHE A 411 -23.45 14.39 -17.43
C PHE A 411 -23.72 15.29 -18.63
N ILE A 412 -23.46 16.60 -18.51
CA ILE A 412 -23.55 17.55 -19.62
C ILE A 412 -22.19 18.24 -19.76
N VAL A 413 -21.50 17.95 -20.87
CA VAL A 413 -20.21 18.55 -21.19
C VAL A 413 -20.36 20.06 -21.34
N GLY A 414 -19.43 20.81 -20.73
CA GLY A 414 -19.44 22.28 -20.70
C GLY A 414 -20.34 22.88 -19.62
N THR A 415 -21.14 22.08 -18.91
CA THR A 415 -22.00 22.52 -17.80
C THR A 415 -21.59 21.90 -16.47
N HIS A 416 -21.35 20.60 -16.45
CA HIS A 416 -21.00 19.88 -15.22
C HIS A 416 -19.48 19.79 -15.03
N SER A 417 -19.05 19.90 -13.77
CA SER A 417 -17.70 19.57 -13.32
C SER A 417 -17.52 18.05 -13.18
N ALA A 418 -16.28 17.57 -13.24
CA ALA A 418 -15.94 16.13 -13.19
C ALA A 418 -16.55 15.42 -11.96
N ASN A 419 -16.72 16.10 -10.83
CA ASN A 419 -17.35 15.55 -9.61
C ASN A 419 -18.83 15.15 -9.75
N ARG A 420 -19.43 15.32 -10.94
CA ARG A 420 -20.74 14.76 -11.29
C ARG A 420 -20.66 13.40 -12.00
N PHE A 421 -19.51 13.07 -12.57
CA PHE A 421 -19.27 11.79 -13.22
C PHE A 421 -18.87 10.76 -12.14
N PRO A 422 -19.47 9.56 -12.10
CA PRO A 422 -19.14 8.55 -11.09
C PRO A 422 -17.73 7.99 -11.31
N GLY A 423 -16.86 8.09 -10.30
CA GLY A 423 -15.47 7.62 -10.44
C GLY A 423 -15.39 6.10 -10.63
N TYR A 424 -16.37 5.36 -10.10
CA TYR A 424 -16.56 3.93 -10.34
C TYR A 424 -17.91 3.66 -11.02
N MET A 425 -17.95 2.67 -11.90
CA MET A 425 -19.21 2.08 -12.39
C MET A 425 -19.20 0.57 -12.27
N TRP A 426 -20.35 -0.01 -11.91
CA TRP A 426 -20.57 -1.45 -11.89
C TRP A 426 -21.77 -1.84 -12.75
N LYS A 427 -21.67 -3.03 -13.34
CA LYS A 427 -22.70 -3.62 -14.20
C LYS A 427 -24.07 -3.65 -13.54
N GLU A 428 -24.15 -4.03 -12.26
CA GLU A 428 -25.41 -4.20 -11.51
C GLU A 428 -25.73 -3.01 -10.58
N VAL A 429 -25.05 -1.86 -10.73
CA VAL A 429 -25.29 -0.68 -9.88
C VAL A 429 -25.69 0.52 -10.72
N ASN A 430 -24.82 0.98 -11.61
CA ASN A 430 -24.94 2.25 -12.31
C ASN A 430 -24.42 2.21 -13.77
N SER A 431 -24.41 1.03 -14.40
CA SER A 431 -24.14 0.88 -15.82
C SER A 431 -25.22 1.55 -16.67
N GLY A 432 -24.85 2.03 -17.86
CA GLY A 432 -25.76 2.78 -18.74
C GLY A 432 -25.71 4.29 -18.50
N TYR A 433 -24.57 4.80 -18.01
CA TYR A 433 -24.41 6.21 -17.68
C TYR A 433 -24.35 7.07 -18.94
N ILE A 434 -25.10 8.17 -18.96
CA ILE A 434 -25.28 9.02 -20.15
C ILE A 434 -24.52 10.34 -20.02
N ILE A 435 -23.77 10.68 -21.07
CA ILE A 435 -23.08 11.95 -21.27
C ILE A 435 -23.69 12.65 -22.49
N TYR A 436 -24.13 13.88 -22.30
CA TYR A 436 -24.57 14.78 -23.38
C TYR A 436 -23.47 15.75 -23.75
N PHE A 437 -23.27 15.95 -25.05
CA PHE A 437 -22.35 16.96 -25.58
C PHE A 437 -22.87 17.52 -26.92
N LYS A 438 -22.35 18.67 -27.32
CA LYS A 438 -22.62 19.26 -28.63
C LYS A 438 -21.36 19.28 -29.47
N LEU A 439 -21.55 19.21 -30.78
CA LEU A 439 -20.49 19.34 -31.77
C LEU A 439 -20.77 20.56 -32.65
N THR A 440 -19.70 21.23 -33.06
CA THR A 440 -19.76 22.30 -34.08
C THR A 440 -19.93 21.71 -35.48
N THR A 441 -20.27 22.55 -36.46
CA THR A 441 -20.36 22.14 -37.87
C THR A 441 -19.07 21.50 -38.37
N ALA A 442 -17.90 22.04 -37.99
CA ALA A 442 -16.61 21.48 -38.38
C ALA A 442 -16.37 20.09 -37.76
N GLN A 443 -16.73 19.92 -36.48
CA GLN A 443 -16.59 18.63 -35.79
C GLN A 443 -17.57 17.57 -36.34
N LEU A 444 -18.77 17.96 -36.78
CA LEU A 444 -19.75 17.06 -37.40
C LEU A 444 -19.31 16.52 -38.78
N ALA A 445 -18.34 17.18 -39.42
CA ALA A 445 -17.85 16.82 -40.75
C ALA A 445 -16.86 15.64 -40.76
N ALA A 446 -16.44 15.13 -39.58
CA ALA A 446 -15.47 14.04 -39.46
C ALA A 446 -15.88 13.01 -38.40
N GLY A 447 -15.30 11.81 -38.48
CA GLY A 447 -15.31 10.87 -37.36
C GLY A 447 -14.28 11.28 -36.30
N HIS A 448 -14.49 10.84 -35.07
CA HIS A 448 -13.65 11.19 -33.91
C HIS A 448 -13.31 9.95 -33.10
N THR A 449 -12.40 10.09 -32.13
CA THR A 449 -12.06 8.99 -31.21
C THR A 449 -12.48 9.35 -29.79
N VAL A 450 -13.34 8.53 -29.19
CA VAL A 450 -13.54 8.55 -27.73
C VAL A 450 -12.38 7.80 -27.09
N ARG A 451 -11.77 8.36 -26.05
CA ARG A 451 -10.82 7.64 -25.18
C ARG A 451 -11.37 7.53 -23.77
N ILE A 452 -11.21 6.36 -23.17
CA ILE A 452 -11.54 6.10 -21.77
C ILE A 452 -10.29 5.56 -21.09
N GLY A 453 -9.76 6.31 -20.14
CA GLY A 453 -8.74 5.85 -19.20
C GLY A 453 -9.41 5.12 -18.04
N ILE A 454 -8.96 3.91 -17.75
CA ILE A 454 -9.34 3.17 -16.56
C ILE A 454 -8.11 2.88 -15.72
N THR A 455 -8.26 2.92 -14.39
CA THR A 455 -7.19 2.54 -13.46
C THR A 455 -7.30 1.07 -13.04
N GLU A 456 -8.50 0.50 -13.09
CA GLU A 456 -8.81 -0.87 -12.64
C GLU A 456 -10.08 -1.39 -13.35
N GLY A 457 -10.10 -2.70 -13.62
CA GLY A 457 -11.22 -3.42 -14.22
C GLY A 457 -11.54 -4.69 -13.41
N TYR A 458 -12.40 -4.56 -12.42
CA TYR A 458 -12.74 -5.63 -11.49
C TYR A 458 -13.57 -6.73 -12.18
N ILE A 459 -13.13 -7.99 -11.99
CA ILE A 459 -13.67 -9.21 -12.61
C ILE A 459 -13.95 -9.07 -14.11
N GLY A 460 -12.99 -8.46 -14.82
CA GLY A 460 -13.06 -8.25 -16.27
C GLY A 460 -14.04 -7.16 -16.69
N GLY A 461 -14.46 -6.30 -15.76
CA GLY A 461 -15.22 -5.10 -16.08
C GLY A 461 -14.45 -4.21 -17.05
N ARG A 462 -15.10 -3.83 -18.15
CA ARG A 462 -14.59 -2.80 -19.06
C ARG A 462 -15.75 -2.03 -19.72
N PRO A 463 -15.55 -0.75 -20.06
CA PRO A 463 -16.59 0.05 -20.69
C PRO A 463 -16.79 -0.34 -22.16
N SER A 464 -18.04 -0.44 -22.58
CA SER A 464 -18.47 -0.39 -23.98
C SER A 464 -19.30 0.87 -24.17
N ILE A 465 -19.30 1.43 -25.39
CA ILE A 465 -19.97 2.71 -25.63
C ILE A 465 -21.01 2.63 -26.74
N ASN A 466 -22.04 3.44 -26.60
CA ASN A 466 -22.96 3.80 -27.66
C ASN A 466 -22.88 5.31 -27.88
N ILE A 467 -22.93 5.72 -29.14
CA ILE A 467 -23.09 7.13 -29.54
C ILE A 467 -24.37 7.19 -30.36
N ASN A 468 -25.40 7.85 -29.82
CA ASN A 468 -26.73 7.88 -30.43
C ASN A 468 -27.19 6.44 -30.76
N SER A 469 -27.42 6.12 -32.04
CA SER A 469 -27.80 4.78 -32.52
C SER A 469 -26.61 3.86 -32.83
N TRP A 470 -25.39 4.38 -32.85
CA TRP A 470 -24.18 3.59 -33.11
C TRP A 470 -23.67 2.90 -31.85
N ALA A 471 -23.20 1.66 -31.99
CA ALA A 471 -22.57 0.89 -30.93
C ALA A 471 -21.11 0.59 -31.30
N SER A 472 -20.20 0.73 -30.34
CA SER A 472 -18.82 0.33 -30.56
C SER A 472 -18.68 -1.19 -30.65
N ALA A 473 -17.57 -1.65 -31.25
CA ALA A 473 -17.09 -3.00 -30.97
C ALA A 473 -16.85 -3.18 -29.46
N LEU A 474 -17.06 -4.40 -28.96
CA LEU A 474 -16.82 -4.71 -27.55
C LEU A 474 -15.32 -4.83 -27.29
N PRO A 475 -14.75 -4.08 -26.33
CA PRO A 475 -13.34 -4.24 -26.00
C PRO A 475 -13.05 -5.61 -25.37
N ALA A 476 -11.86 -6.12 -25.67
CA ALA A 476 -11.30 -7.28 -24.99
C ALA A 476 -11.18 -7.04 -23.49
N ALA A 477 -11.12 -8.11 -22.70
CA ALA A 477 -10.80 -8.00 -21.28
C ALA A 477 -9.39 -7.42 -21.12
N THR A 478 -9.22 -6.50 -20.18
CA THR A 478 -7.93 -5.93 -19.83
C THR A 478 -7.19 -6.87 -18.87
N ASN A 479 -5.85 -6.81 -18.87
CA ASN A 479 -5.06 -7.54 -17.90
C ASN A 479 -5.18 -6.84 -16.54
N GLN A 480 -5.92 -7.42 -15.61
CA GLN A 480 -6.16 -6.89 -14.27
C GLN A 480 -5.99 -8.01 -13.23
N ALA A 481 -5.92 -7.65 -11.95
CA ALA A 481 -5.86 -8.63 -10.88
C ALA A 481 -7.14 -9.48 -10.83
N SER A 482 -7.02 -10.74 -10.42
CA SER A 482 -8.16 -11.66 -10.29
C SER A 482 -8.89 -11.55 -8.94
N THR A 483 -8.47 -10.63 -8.08
CA THR A 483 -8.92 -10.46 -6.70
C THR A 483 -9.75 -9.18 -6.55
N ARG A 484 -10.34 -8.97 -5.36
CA ARG A 484 -11.09 -7.74 -5.05
C ARG A 484 -10.21 -6.50 -5.10
N SER A 485 -10.79 -5.40 -5.59
CA SER A 485 -10.16 -4.08 -5.70
C SER A 485 -11.11 -2.95 -5.27
N LEU A 486 -12.18 -2.71 -6.04
CA LEU A 486 -13.06 -1.53 -5.88
C LEU A 486 -13.83 -1.46 -4.55
N THR A 487 -13.88 -2.54 -3.78
CA THR A 487 -14.53 -2.60 -2.45
C THR A 487 -13.53 -2.64 -1.29
N VAL A 488 -12.22 -2.68 -1.56
CA VAL A 488 -11.16 -2.89 -0.56
C VAL A 488 -10.15 -1.74 -0.52
N GLY A 489 -10.63 -0.49 -0.61
CA GLY A 489 -9.79 0.67 -0.31
C GLY A 489 -8.82 1.08 -1.43
N THR A 490 -8.97 0.56 -2.65
CA THR A 490 -8.05 0.83 -3.75
C THR A 490 -8.76 0.98 -5.10
N TRP A 491 -8.17 1.80 -5.97
CA TRP A 491 -8.43 1.89 -7.42
C TRP A 491 -7.21 1.49 -8.25
N ARG A 492 -6.09 1.21 -7.58
CA ARG A 492 -4.81 1.05 -8.25
C ARG A 492 -4.74 -0.35 -8.83
N GLY A 493 -5.04 -0.48 -10.13
CA GLY A 493 -4.82 -1.63 -10.97
C GLY A 493 -3.77 -1.34 -12.05
N ASN A 494 -3.95 -1.98 -13.20
CA ASN A 494 -3.20 -1.64 -14.40
C ASN A 494 -3.94 -0.53 -15.15
N ASN A 495 -3.30 0.63 -15.32
CA ASN A 495 -3.86 1.71 -16.12
C ASN A 495 -4.01 1.25 -17.58
N VAL A 496 -5.20 1.44 -18.16
CA VAL A 496 -5.47 1.11 -19.56
C VAL A 496 -6.20 2.25 -20.24
N LYS A 497 -5.70 2.63 -21.43
CA LYS A 497 -6.35 3.56 -22.34
C LYS A 497 -7.13 2.78 -23.39
N LEU A 498 -8.46 2.83 -23.32
CA LEU A 498 -9.38 2.25 -24.30
C LEU A 498 -9.75 3.32 -25.33
N THR A 499 -9.77 2.94 -26.61
CA THR A 499 -10.03 3.86 -27.73
C THR A 499 -11.16 3.34 -28.60
N TYR A 500 -12.09 4.23 -28.97
CA TYR A 500 -13.26 3.91 -29.77
C TYR A 500 -13.35 4.87 -30.94
N ALA A 501 -13.08 4.38 -32.15
CA ALA A 501 -13.25 5.16 -33.37
C ALA A 501 -14.74 5.28 -33.69
N VAL A 502 -15.27 6.49 -33.60
CA VAL A 502 -16.66 6.81 -33.87
C VAL A 502 -16.78 7.38 -35.28
N PRO A 503 -17.52 6.73 -36.20
CA PRO A 503 -17.65 7.21 -37.56
C PRO A 503 -18.50 8.47 -37.61
N GLN A 504 -18.30 9.31 -38.63
CA GLN A 504 -19.10 10.52 -38.86
C GLN A 504 -20.61 10.22 -38.89
N THR A 505 -20.99 9.05 -39.42
CA THR A 505 -22.39 8.61 -39.55
C THR A 505 -23.05 8.32 -38.20
N ALA A 506 -22.30 8.25 -37.10
CA ALA A 506 -22.86 8.10 -35.77
C ALA A 506 -23.41 9.43 -35.22
N TRP A 507 -22.99 10.58 -35.77
CA TRP A 507 -23.42 11.88 -35.27
C TRP A 507 -24.80 12.26 -35.77
N ILE A 508 -25.60 12.82 -34.88
CA ILE A 508 -26.77 13.60 -35.29
C ILE A 508 -26.23 14.85 -35.99
N GLN A 509 -26.58 15.05 -37.26
CA GLN A 509 -26.08 16.15 -38.10
C GLN A 509 -26.80 17.47 -37.78
N SER A 510 -26.75 17.89 -36.51
CA SER A 510 -27.40 19.09 -35.97
C SER A 510 -26.54 19.65 -34.84
N THR A 511 -26.16 20.93 -34.93
CA THR A 511 -25.41 21.64 -33.87
C THR A 511 -26.31 22.05 -32.69
N SER A 512 -27.63 21.97 -32.86
CA SER A 512 -28.62 22.35 -31.84
C SER A 512 -28.99 21.18 -30.94
N GLU A 513 -28.94 19.96 -31.46
CA GLU A 513 -29.25 18.72 -30.75
C GLU A 513 -28.06 18.20 -29.95
N TRP A 514 -28.35 17.42 -28.92
CA TRP A 514 -27.33 16.74 -28.13
C TRP A 514 -26.88 15.46 -28.84
N GLN A 515 -25.58 15.26 -28.90
CA GLN A 515 -25.02 13.93 -29.05
C GLN A 515 -25.12 13.21 -27.70
N VAL A 516 -25.42 11.92 -27.73
CA VAL A 516 -25.61 11.10 -26.53
C VAL A 516 -24.58 9.98 -26.51
N LEU A 517 -23.64 10.05 -25.57
CA LEU A 517 -22.72 8.96 -25.26
C LEU A 517 -23.27 8.16 -24.07
N THR A 518 -23.50 6.87 -24.25
CA THR A 518 -23.85 5.94 -23.17
C THR A 518 -22.67 5.01 -22.88
N ILE A 519 -22.28 4.91 -21.62
CA ILE A 519 -21.23 4.00 -21.15
C ILE A 519 -21.87 2.83 -20.41
N ASN A 520 -21.60 1.61 -20.89
CA ASN A 520 -22.05 0.36 -20.28
C ASN A 520 -20.85 -0.45 -19.78
N VAL A 521 -20.95 -1.03 -18.58
CA VAL A 521 -19.95 -1.96 -18.06
C VAL A 521 -20.27 -3.38 -18.52
N ILE A 522 -19.34 -4.02 -19.22
CA ILE A 522 -19.47 -5.40 -19.70
C ILE A 522 -18.45 -6.31 -19.02
N SER A 523 -18.80 -7.58 -18.83
CA SER A 523 -17.90 -8.71 -18.48
C SER A 523 -18.47 -10.02 -18.99
N GLY A 524 -17.60 -10.99 -19.26
CA GLY A 524 -18.01 -12.40 -19.40
C GLY A 524 -18.34 -13.04 -18.04
N SER A 525 -17.97 -12.39 -16.94
CA SER A 525 -18.26 -12.78 -15.57
C SER A 525 -19.52 -12.09 -15.03
N SER A 526 -19.99 -12.56 -13.88
CA SER A 526 -21.14 -12.03 -13.15
C SER A 526 -20.81 -11.80 -11.68
N GLY A 527 -21.68 -11.08 -11.00
CA GLY A 527 -21.62 -10.83 -9.56
C GLY A 527 -22.83 -10.01 -9.16
N THR A 528 -22.87 -9.55 -7.91
CA THR A 528 -24.05 -8.83 -7.37
C THR A 528 -23.63 -7.49 -6.81
N LYS A 529 -24.36 -6.42 -7.18
CA LYS A 529 -24.11 -5.04 -6.71
C LYS A 529 -22.63 -4.66 -6.88
N PHE A 530 -21.94 -4.27 -5.80
CA PHE A 530 -20.54 -3.85 -5.81
C PHE A 530 -19.53 -4.98 -6.07
N LEU A 531 -19.98 -6.23 -6.01
CA LEU A 531 -19.21 -7.40 -6.44
C LEU A 531 -19.50 -7.83 -7.88
N SER A 532 -20.36 -7.10 -8.60
CA SER A 532 -20.51 -7.28 -10.05
C SER A 532 -19.33 -6.66 -10.80
N PRO A 533 -19.17 -6.93 -12.11
CA PRO A 533 -18.07 -6.36 -12.87
C PRO A 533 -18.07 -4.84 -12.80
N GLY A 534 -16.91 -4.26 -12.52
CA GLY A 534 -16.79 -2.83 -12.24
C GLY A 534 -15.53 -2.23 -12.82
N VAL A 535 -15.52 -0.91 -12.95
CA VAL A 535 -14.45 -0.13 -13.55
C VAL A 535 -14.17 1.07 -12.66
N SER A 536 -12.89 1.37 -12.44
CA SER A 536 -12.42 2.66 -11.95
C SER A 536 -11.95 3.52 -13.11
N PHE A 537 -12.47 4.73 -13.24
CA PHE A 537 -12.14 5.66 -14.31
C PHE A 537 -10.98 6.59 -13.91
N ASP A 538 -10.21 7.00 -14.92
CA ASP A 538 -9.20 8.06 -14.86
C ASP A 538 -9.71 9.26 -15.69
N VAL A 539 -10.08 8.99 -16.95
CA VAL A 539 -10.52 10.00 -17.91
C VAL A 539 -11.60 9.46 -18.85
N VAL A 540 -12.52 10.34 -19.28
CA VAL A 540 -13.34 10.15 -20.49
C VAL A 540 -13.20 11.38 -21.37
N GLU A 541 -12.85 11.22 -22.64
CA GLU A 541 -12.64 12.35 -23.55
C GLU A 541 -13.01 12.02 -25.00
N LEU A 542 -13.21 13.07 -25.79
CA LEU A 542 -13.37 13.01 -27.24
C LEU A 542 -12.25 13.81 -27.91
N LEU A 543 -11.46 13.14 -28.74
CA LEU A 543 -10.37 13.79 -29.48
C LEU A 543 -10.90 14.72 -30.58
N ALA A 544 -10.13 15.76 -30.89
CA ALA A 544 -10.43 16.80 -31.88
C ALA A 544 -10.34 16.34 -33.34
#